data_AF-A0A7C1W7H5-F1
#
_entry.id   AF-A0A7C1W7H5-F1
#
_cell.length_a   1.000
_cell.length_b   1.000
_cell.length_c   1.000
_cell.angle_alpha   90.00
_cell.angle_beta   90.00
_cell.angle_gamma   90.00
#
_symmetry.space_group_name_H-M   'P 1'
#
loop_
_entity.id
_entity.type
_entity.pdbx_description
1 polymer ?
#
loop_
_entity_poly.entity_id
_entity_poly.type
_entity_poly.pdbx_seq_one_letter_code
_entity_poly.pdbx_strand_id
1 'polypeptide(L)'
;MSLVEITERGHGVLLDLAYGGQNNFTGKPVYARPACFIHPAAAQRLARTVELAAGIGLKIKIFDAFRPTEAQWVLWNHTPNPD
;
A
#
# COMPACT_ATOMS: atom_id res chain seq x y z
N MET A 1 -6.37 -11.30 13.28
CA MET A 1 -4.98 -11.09 12.81
C MET A 1 -4.66 -9.62 12.99
N SER A 2 -3.56 -9.26 13.65
CA SER A 2 -3.15 -7.85 13.80
C SER A 2 -2.36 -7.40 12.58
N LEU A 3 -2.69 -6.21 12.06
CA LEU A 3 -1.91 -5.54 11.03
C LEU A 3 -0.99 -4.48 11.68
N VAL A 4 0.10 -4.15 11.01
CA VAL A 4 1.04 -3.10 11.42
C VAL A 4 0.88 -1.90 10.49
N GLU A 5 0.71 -0.71 11.05
CA GLU A 5 0.70 0.54 10.28
C GLU A 5 2.12 0.93 9.88
N ILE A 6 2.34 1.12 8.59
CA ILE A 6 3.59 1.62 8.01
C ILE A 6 3.43 3.10 7.73
N THR A 7 4.39 3.88 8.20
CA THR A 7 4.46 5.33 8.00
C THR A 7 5.80 5.71 7.38
N GLU A 8 5.82 6.77 6.58
CA GLU A 8 7.05 7.24 5.91
C GLU A 8 8.17 7.52 6.91
N ARG A 9 7.86 8.25 8.00
CA ARG A 9 8.83 8.57 9.05
C ARG A 9 9.23 7.36 9.87
N GLY A 10 8.27 6.51 10.25
CA GLY A 10 8.53 5.36 11.13
C GLY A 10 9.32 4.25 10.45
N HIS A 11 9.24 4.15 9.12
CA HIS A 11 9.78 3.00 8.38
C HIS A 11 10.73 3.41 7.25
N GLY A 12 10.99 4.70 7.04
CA GLY A 12 11.92 5.16 6.00
C GLY A 12 11.43 4.90 4.58
N VAL A 13 10.12 4.80 4.36
CA VAL A 13 9.50 4.54 3.05
C VAL A 13 8.92 5.83 2.45
N LEU A 14 8.47 5.74 1.19
CA LEU A 14 7.56 6.69 0.56
C LEU A 14 6.20 6.03 0.41
N LEU A 15 5.12 6.74 0.71
CA LEU A 15 3.76 6.25 0.55
C LEU A 15 3.06 7.03 -0.56
N ASP A 16 2.55 6.31 -1.56
CA ASP A 16 1.76 6.87 -2.67
C ASP A 16 0.53 5.98 -2.89
N LEU A 17 -0.35 6.01 -1.90
CA LEU A 17 -1.53 5.17 -1.83
C LEU A 17 -2.59 5.68 -2.81
N ALA A 18 -2.42 5.32 -4.10
CA ALA A 18 -3.18 5.85 -5.24
C ALA A 18 -4.71 5.74 -5.07
N TYR A 19 -5.16 4.67 -4.41
CA TYR A 19 -6.58 4.43 -4.12
C TYR A 19 -7.18 5.36 -3.06
N GLY A 20 -6.37 6.20 -2.40
CA GLY A 20 -6.85 7.30 -1.55
C GLY A 20 -7.26 8.55 -2.30
N GLY A 21 -6.88 8.69 -3.57
CA GLY A 21 -7.14 9.87 -4.39
C GLY A 21 -7.81 9.53 -5.72
N GLN A 22 -7.91 10.51 -6.61
CA GLN A 22 -8.47 10.32 -7.96
C GLN A 22 -7.41 9.83 -8.97
N ASN A 23 -6.12 9.86 -8.61
CA ASN A 23 -5.02 9.41 -9.45
C ASN A 23 -4.87 7.88 -9.42
N ASN A 24 -5.93 7.19 -9.82
CA ASN A 24 -5.96 5.74 -10.02
C ASN A 24 -6.91 5.40 -11.18
N PHE A 25 -6.91 4.15 -11.65
CA PHE A 25 -7.66 3.78 -12.85
C PHE A 25 -9.19 3.90 -12.72
N THR A 26 -9.73 3.99 -11.50
CA THR A 26 -11.17 4.23 -11.28
C THR A 26 -11.57 5.71 -11.39
N GLY A 27 -10.58 6.62 -11.44
CA GLY A 27 -10.79 8.07 -11.42
C GLY A 27 -11.42 8.62 -10.13
N LYS A 28 -11.64 7.77 -9.11
CA LYS A 28 -12.30 8.12 -7.85
C LYS A 28 -11.54 7.52 -6.66
N PRO A 29 -11.61 8.12 -5.46
CA PRO A 29 -11.09 7.49 -4.25
C PRO A 29 -11.82 6.17 -3.98
N VAL A 30 -11.07 5.12 -3.66
CA VAL A 30 -11.57 3.80 -3.30
C VAL A 30 -11.44 3.55 -1.79
N TYR A 31 -10.37 4.05 -1.17
CA TYR A 31 -10.15 3.96 0.27
C TYR A 31 -10.74 5.15 1.00
N ALA A 32 -11.57 4.88 2.01
CA ALA A 32 -12.04 5.92 2.94
C ALA A 32 -10.89 6.46 3.82
N ARG A 33 -9.95 5.59 4.20
CA ARG A 33 -8.71 5.95 4.90
C ARG A 33 -7.51 5.37 4.15
N PRO A 34 -6.71 6.18 3.44
CA PRO A 34 -5.49 5.71 2.80
C PRO A 34 -4.39 5.55 3.85
N ALA A 35 -4.31 4.37 4.44
CA ALA A 35 -3.26 4.01 5.38
C ALA A 35 -2.63 2.68 4.97
N CYS A 36 -1.30 2.60 5.10
CA CYS A 36 -0.55 1.43 4.70
C CYS A 36 -0.50 0.43 5.87
N PHE A 37 -1.36 -0.58 5.84
CA PHE A 37 -1.32 -1.67 6.81
C PHE A 37 -0.78 -2.95 6.17
N ILE A 38 0.16 -3.64 6.82
CA ILE A 38 0.69 -4.92 6.33
C ILE A 38 0.77 -5.96 7.44
N HIS A 39 0.95 -7.23 7.05
CA HIS A 39 1.15 -8.32 8.00
C HIS A 39 2.46 -8.12 8.80
N PRO A 40 2.54 -8.50 10.10
CA PRO A 40 3.75 -8.33 10.90
C PRO A 40 5.00 -8.98 10.30
N ALA A 41 4.86 -10.16 9.70
CA ALA A 41 5.96 -10.82 8.99
C ALA A 41 6.46 -10.00 7.78
N ALA A 42 5.57 -9.33 7.06
CA ALA A 42 5.93 -8.44 5.96
C ALA A 42 6.64 -7.19 6.48
N ALA A 43 6.20 -6.62 7.61
CA ALA A 43 6.86 -5.47 8.24
C ALA A 43 8.31 -5.77 8.64
N GLN A 44 8.59 -6.96 9.17
CA GLN A 44 9.97 -7.38 9.47
C GLN A 44 10.85 -7.47 8.22
N ARG A 45 10.31 -7.99 7.11
CA ARG A 45 11.03 -8.05 5.84
C ARG A 45 11.21 -6.67 5.21
N LEU A 46 10.20 -5.80 5.30
CA LEU A 46 10.25 -4.42 4.81
C LEU A 46 11.38 -3.64 5.46
N ALA A 47 11.58 -3.76 6.78
CA ALA A 47 12.68 -3.11 7.48
C ALA A 47 14.04 -3.49 6.85
N ARG A 48 14.26 -4.79 6.60
CA ARG A 48 15.48 -5.25 5.92
C ARG A 48 15.59 -4.74 4.48
N THR A 49 14.48 -4.69 3.75
CA THR A 49 14.46 -4.17 2.38
C THR A 49 14.82 -2.68 2.34
N VAL A 50 14.35 -1.89 3.30
CA VAL A 50 14.69 -0.46 3.42
C VAL A 50 16.19 -0.27 3.65
N GLU A 51 16.80 -1.05 4.55
CA GLU A 51 18.26 -1.03 4.76
C GLU A 51 19.05 -1.34 3.49
N LEU A 52 18.64 -2.40 2.77
CA LEU A 52 19.31 -2.83 1.54
C LEU A 52 19.18 -1.80 0.42
N ALA A 53 17.99 -1.20 0.27
CA ALA A 53 17.75 -0.13 -0.71
C ALA A 53 18.61 1.11 -0.39
N ALA A 54 18.68 1.49 0.88
CA ALA A 54 19.51 2.62 1.30
C ALA A 54 21.00 2.38 1.00
N GLY A 55 21.49 1.14 1.14
CA GLY A 55 22.87 0.75 0.81
C GLY A 55 23.26 0.97 -0.65
N ILE A 56 22.28 1.12 -1.56
CA ILE A 56 22.48 1.41 -2.99
C ILE A 56 21.90 2.77 -3.40
N GLY A 57 21.62 3.66 -2.45
CA GLY A 57 21.10 5.00 -2.72
C GLY A 57 19.65 5.05 -3.21
N LEU A 58 18.86 4.00 -2.95
CA LEU A 58 17.45 3.92 -3.31
C LEU A 58 16.53 4.01 -2.08
N LYS A 59 15.25 4.31 -2.34
CA LYS A 59 14.19 4.33 -1.33
C LYS A 59 12.99 3.51 -1.79
N ILE A 60 12.36 2.80 -0.86
CA ILE A 60 11.17 2.00 -1.14
C ILE A 60 9.94 2.91 -1.21
N LYS A 61 9.17 2.79 -2.29
CA LYS A 61 7.88 3.45 -2.49
C LYS A 61 6.77 2.41 -2.52
N ILE A 62 5.76 2.59 -1.68
CA ILE A 62 4.62 1.68 -1.54
C ILE A 62 3.39 2.33 -2.16
N PHE A 63 2.77 1.63 -3.10
CA PHE A 63 1.59 2.10 -3.83
C PHE A 63 0.28 1.53 -3.28
N ASP A 64 0.33 0.35 -2.68
CA ASP A 64 -0.82 -0.30 -2.07
C ASP A 64 -0.37 -1.31 -0.99
N ALA A 65 -1.28 -1.65 -0.08
CA ALA A 65 -1.02 -2.52 1.06
C ALA A 65 -2.25 -3.39 1.36
N PHE A 66 -2.60 -3.57 2.64
CA PHE A 66 -3.86 -4.21 3.01
C PHE A 66 -5.04 -3.53 2.30
N ARG A 67 -5.77 -4.34 1.54
CA ARG A 67 -6.97 -3.94 0.83
C ARG A 67 -8.18 -4.61 1.50
N PRO A 68 -9.10 -3.83 2.12
CA PRO A 68 -10.36 -4.36 2.60
C PRO A 68 -11.19 -4.99 1.47
N THR A 69 -12.02 -5.96 1.81
CA THR A 69 -12.87 -6.67 0.84
C THR A 69 -13.80 -5.72 0.09
N GLU A 70 -14.31 -4.69 0.74
CA GLU A 70 -15.18 -3.67 0.14
C GLU A 70 -14.46 -2.91 -0.97
N ALA A 71 -13.19 -2.57 -0.76
CA ALA A 71 -12.38 -1.92 -1.79
C ALA A 71 -12.14 -2.86 -2.98
N GLN A 72 -11.92 -4.15 -2.73
CA GLN A 72 -11.80 -5.14 -3.80
C GLN A 72 -13.08 -5.20 -4.65
N TRP A 73 -14.26 -5.14 -4.04
CA TRP A 73 -15.53 -5.08 -4.76
C TRP A 73 -15.70 -3.79 -5.56
N VAL A 74 -15.27 -2.64 -5.04
CA VAL A 74 -15.30 -1.37 -5.80
C VAL A 74 -14.45 -1.49 -7.07
N LEU A 75 -13.23 -2.03 -6.95
CA LEU A 75 -12.34 -2.23 -8.10
C LEU A 75 -12.95 -3.23 -9.11
N TRP A 76 -13.49 -4.34 -8.62
CA TRP A 76 -14.14 -5.35 -9.44
C TRP A 76 -15.36 -4.81 -10.19
N ASN A 77 -16.22 -4.03 -9.51
CA ASN A 77 -17.40 -3.45 -10.14
C ASN A 77 -17.06 -2.36 -11.17
N HIS A 78 -15.91 -1.69 -11.03
CA HIS A 78 -15.44 -0.70 -11.99
C HIS A 78 -14.86 -1.34 -13.26
N THR A 79 -14.02 -2.38 -13.11
CA THR A 79 -13.37 -3.06 -14.24
C THR A 79 -13.32 -4.56 -13.98
N PRO A 80 -14.45 -5.27 -14.15
CA PRO A 80 -14.47 -6.71 -13.93
C PRO A 80 -13.68 -7.40 -15.04
N ASN A 81 -12.67 -8.18 -14.67
CA ASN A 81 -12.00 -9.10 -15.58
C ASN A 81 -12.06 -10.52 -15.00
N PRO A 82 -12.97 -11.38 -15.49
CA PRO A 82 -13.10 -12.77 -15.06
C PRO A 82 -12.10 -13.72 -15.71
N ASP A 83 -11.33 -13.25 -16.70
CA ASP A 83 -10.36 -14.03 -17.49
C ASP A 83 -8.92 -13.89 -16.99
#